data_AF-A0A7C8M2D7-F1
#
_entry.id   AF-A0A7C8M2D7-F1
#
_cell.length_a   1.000
_cell.length_b   1.000
_cell.length_c   1.000
_cell.angle_alpha   90.00
_cell.angle_beta   90.00
_cell.angle_gamma   90.00
#
_symmetry.space_group_name_H-M   'P 1'
#
loop_
_entity.id
_entity.type
_entity.pdbx_description
1 polymer ?
#
loop_
_entity_poly.entity_id
_entity_poly.type
_entity_poly.pdbx_seq_one_letter_code
_entity_poly.pdbx_strand_id
1 'polypeptide(L)' 'PRGKLIDYFCIMPNCGVSSTVGTLEPMRCQGCGIRMLAKVRTKRMVQFEAR' A
#
# COMPACT_ATOMS: atom_id res chain seq x y z
N PRO A 1 -22.08 -3.54 -3.52
CA PRO A 1 -20.70 -4.01 -3.83
C PRO A 1 -19.65 -2.95 -3.47
N ARG A 2 -19.34 -2.78 -2.17
CA ARG A 2 -18.34 -1.80 -1.71
C ARG A 2 -16.94 -2.37 -1.94
N GLY A 3 -16.16 -1.75 -2.82
CA GLY A 3 -14.76 -2.11 -3.03
C GLY A 3 -13.99 -2.00 -1.71
N LYS A 4 -13.11 -2.98 -1.42
CA LYS A 4 -12.27 -2.93 -0.22
C LYS A 4 -11.27 -1.79 -0.32
N LEU A 5 -11.24 -0.93 0.69
CA LEU A 5 -10.17 0.02 0.93
C LEU A 5 -8.90 -0.76 1.29
N ILE A 6 -7.80 -0.49 0.58
CA ILE A 6 -6.51 -1.15 0.78
C ILE A 6 -5.48 -0.08 1.11
N ASP A 7 -4.69 -0.34 2.15
CA ASP A 7 -3.59 0.53 2.53
C ASP A 7 -2.34 0.25 1.69
N TYR A 8 -1.77 1.33 1.17
CA TYR A 8 -0.53 1.37 0.41
C TYR A 8 0.46 2.34 1.06
N PHE A 9 1.74 2.20 0.75
CA PHE A 9 2.78 3.14 1.12
C PHE A 9 3.63 3.51 -0.10
N CYS A 10 4.14 4.74 -0.12
CA CYS A 10 5.04 5.18 -1.18
C CYS A 10 6.42 4.54 -1.03
N ILE A 11 6.95 4.00 -2.14
CA ILE A 11 8.29 3.38 -2.15
C ILE A 11 9.43 4.38 -2.37
N MET A 12 9.13 5.67 -2.50
CA MET A 12 10.15 6.69 -2.68
C MET A 12 10.95 6.87 -1.37
N PRO A 13 12.30 6.82 -1.40
CA PRO A 13 13.14 6.78 -0.18
C PRO A 13 12.94 7.93 0.81
N ASN A 14 12.53 9.10 0.31
CA ASN A 14 12.33 10.32 1.09
C ASN A 14 10.85 10.64 1.38
N CYS A 15 9.91 9.77 0.95
CA CYS A 15 8.47 10.00 1.14
C CYS A 15 7.87 9.02 2.15
N GLY A 16 7.81 7.73 1.83
CA GLY A 16 7.28 6.70 2.74
C GLY A 16 5.82 6.86 3.19
N VAL A 17 5.07 7.83 2.64
CA VAL A 17 3.71 8.17 3.10
C VAL A 17 2.74 7.01 2.87
N SER A 18 1.95 6.68 3.88
CA SER A 18 0.84 5.73 3.78
C SER A 18 -0.42 6.40 3.20
N SER A 19 -1.12 5.71 2.33
CA SER A 19 -2.36 6.17 1.69
C SER A 19 -3.32 5.01 1.50
N THR A 20 -4.59 5.23 1.80
CA THR A 20 -5.66 4.26 1.57
C THR A 20 -6.29 4.59 0.23
N VAL A 21 -6.15 3.70 -0.76
CA VAL A 21 -6.59 3.95 -2.15
C VAL A 21 -7.75 3.01 -2.49
N GLY A 22 -8.83 3.58 -3.05
CA GLY A 22 -9.97 2.81 -3.55
C GLY A 22 -9.70 2.11 -4.89
N THR A 23 -10.50 1.10 -5.25
CA THR A 23 -10.31 0.29 -6.46
C THR A 23 -10.38 1.07 -7.79
N LEU A 24 -11.09 2.21 -7.82
CA LEU A 24 -11.21 3.08 -9.01
C LEU A 24 -10.47 4.40 -8.85
N GLU A 25 -9.72 4.57 -7.75
CA GLU A 25 -9.02 5.80 -7.46
C GLU A 25 -7.63 5.79 -8.10
N PRO A 26 -7.13 6.91 -8.64
CA PRO A 26 -5.80 6.97 -9.24
C PRO A 26 -4.71 6.66 -8.22
N MET A 27 -3.89 5.65 -8.51
CA MET A 27 -2.72 5.26 -7.71
C MET A 27 -1.61 6.31 -7.81
N ARG A 28 -1.67 7.35 -6.96
CA ARG A 28 -0.68 8.42 -6.84
C ARG A 28 -0.41 8.72 -5.38
N CYS A 29 0.86 8.86 -5.01
CA CYS A 29 1.21 9.35 -3.69
C CYS A 29 0.84 10.84 -3.55
N GLN A 30 0.17 11.20 -2.46
CA GLN A 30 -0.23 12.58 -2.16
C GLN A 30 0.97 13.49 -1.81
N GLY A 31 2.09 12.94 -1.34
CA GLY A 31 3.27 13.72 -0.95
C GLY A 31 4.21 14.05 -2.10
N CYS A 32 4.55 13.06 -2.94
CA CYS A 32 5.54 13.22 -4.01
C CYS A 32 4.98 13.15 -5.43
N GLY A 33 3.70 12.79 -5.61
CA GLY A 33 3.06 12.66 -6.91
C GLY A 33 3.47 11.41 -7.74
N ILE A 34 4.46 10.63 -7.26
CA ILE A 34 4.91 9.41 -7.92
C ILE A 34 3.82 8.31 -7.84
N ARG A 35 3.75 7.46 -8.86
CA ARG A 35 2.74 6.39 -9.03
C ARG A 35 3.21 5.00 -8.56
N MET A 36 4.25 4.96 -7.74
CA MET A 36 4.81 3.73 -7.21
C MET A 36 4.40 3.59 -5.74
N LEU A 37 3.40 2.74 -5.51
CA LEU A 37 2.83 2.46 -4.20
C LEU A 37 2.95 0.95 -3.94
N ALA A 38 3.53 0.57 -2.81
CA ALA A 38 3.59 -0.80 -2.36
C ALA A 38 2.44 -1.09 -1.38
N LYS A 39 1.89 -2.30 -1.42
CA LYS A 39 0.81 -2.71 -0.52
C LYS A 39 1.36 -2.95 0.88
N VAL A 40 0.65 -2.47 1.90
CA VAL A 40 1.06 -2.68 3.29
C VAL A 40 1.03 -4.18 3.64
N ARG A 41 1.99 -4.61 4.48
CA ARG A 41 2.07 -5.98 5.00
C ARG A 41 0.74 -6.39 5.64
N THR A 42 0.28 -7.60 5.35
CA THR A 42 -0.92 -8.13 5.99
C THR A 42 -0.70 -8.37 7.48
N LYS A 43 -1.72 -8.09 8.30
CA LYS A 43 -1.73 -8.43 9.73
C LYS A 43 -1.95 -9.93 10.01
N ARG A 44 -2.19 -10.74 8.98
CA ARG A 44 -2.33 -12.19 9.12
C ARG A 44 -0.97 -12.81 9.45
N MET A 45 -0.93 -13.69 10.44
CA MET A 45 0.28 -14.43 10.78
C MET A 45 0.72 -15.28 9.60
N VAL A 46 1.99 -15.18 9.25
CA VAL A 46 2.62 -16.05 8.26
C VAL A 46 3.39 -17.10 9.03
N GLN A 47 3.06 -18.37 8.82
CA GLN A 47 3.75 -19.51 9.42
C GLN A 47 4.79 -20.01 8.41
N PHE A 48 6.02 -20.20 8.90
CA PHE A 48 7.13 -20.72 8.11
C PHE A 48 7.57 -22.08 8.68
N GLU A 49 8.02 -23.01 7.83
CA GLU A 49 8.66 -24.26 8.27
C GLU A 49 10.14 -24.01 8.59
N ALA A 50 10.67 -24.67 9.62
CA ALA A 50 12.02 -24.43 10.15
C ALA A 50 13.13 -25.25 9.46
N ARG A 51 13.02 -25.43 8.14
CA ARG A 51 14.00 -26.21 7.36
C ARG A 51 15.31 -25.47 7.17
#